data_AF-A0A257JFN3-F1
#
_entry.id   AF-A0A257JFN3-F1
#
_cell.length_a   1.000
_cell.length_b   1.000
_cell.length_c   1.000
_cell.angle_alpha   90.00
_cell.angle_beta   90.00
_cell.angle_gamma   90.00
#
_symmetry.space_group_name_H-M   'P 1'
#
loop_
_entity.id
_entity.type
_entity.pdbx_description
1 polymer ?
#
loop_
_entity_poly.entity_id
_entity_poly.type
_entity_poly.pdbx_seq_one_letter_code
_entity_poly.pdbx_strand_id
1 'polypeptide(L)'
;MNLSRLTSRTTRGGARWLIGALAVAGLCAPAAAQRGESPLPPAVAEALAKAQVPEDALAAVVLPLGRWGTAWQRQAQRPMQPGSRQVHGIREIAGDIVLDRGLFRPLRPELGVPPFDEQPEFPYNVIPDALQLNGGLMGLEISSEGLNGQAPGPITARTLPPLPGLVIDASAMRLTERACKDWDDDWISPPQVSEPEPGTLRVALQGGFPKG
;
A
#
# COMPACT_ATOMS: atom_id res chain seq x y z
N MET A 1 -15.83 -76.53 -39.31
CA MET A 1 -16.01 -75.19 -39.91
C MET A 1 -15.22 -74.18 -39.07
N ASN A 2 -14.23 -73.50 -39.68
CA ASN A 2 -13.63 -72.16 -39.40
C ASN A 2 -13.18 -71.79 -37.96
N LEU A 3 -12.10 -71.04 -37.65
CA LEU A 3 -11.07 -70.21 -38.32
C LEU A 3 -9.86 -70.12 -37.32
N SER A 4 -8.61 -70.36 -37.72
CA SER A 4 -7.53 -69.36 -38.00
C SER A 4 -7.03 -68.56 -36.76
N ARG A 5 -5.83 -68.84 -36.20
CA ARG A 5 -4.44 -68.39 -36.61
C ARG A 5 -4.24 -66.87 -36.44
N LEU A 6 -3.12 -66.30 -35.98
CA LEU A 6 -1.79 -66.76 -35.54
C LEU A 6 -1.10 -65.54 -34.89
N THR A 7 -0.38 -65.76 -33.80
CA THR A 7 0.57 -64.81 -33.19
C THR A 7 1.90 -64.83 -33.95
N SER A 8 2.50 -63.68 -34.24
CA SER A 8 3.89 -63.63 -34.72
C SER A 8 4.73 -62.59 -33.96
N ARG A 9 5.72 -63.10 -33.22
CA ARG A 9 6.93 -62.40 -32.81
C ARG A 9 7.76 -62.08 -34.05
N THR A 10 8.46 -60.94 -34.06
CA THR A 10 9.63 -60.76 -34.93
C THR A 10 10.70 -59.96 -34.22
N THR A 11 11.92 -60.44 -34.39
CA THR A 11 13.17 -60.10 -33.72
C THR A 11 13.96 -58.99 -34.42
N ARG A 12 14.77 -58.29 -33.59
CA ARG A 12 16.03 -57.56 -33.83
C ARG A 12 16.59 -57.48 -35.27
N GLY A 13 16.97 -56.27 -35.69
CA GLY A 13 18.07 -56.05 -36.64
C GLY A 13 18.14 -54.63 -37.22
N GLY A 14 19.34 -54.02 -37.17
CA GLY A 14 19.74 -52.84 -37.96
C GLY A 14 19.44 -51.48 -37.31
N ALA A 15 20.23 -50.43 -37.46
CA ALA A 15 21.55 -50.22 -38.05
C ALA A 15 22.01 -48.84 -37.51
N ARG A 16 23.29 -48.71 -37.14
CA ARG A 16 23.90 -47.46 -36.66
C ARG A 16 23.94 -46.44 -37.80
N TRP A 17 23.27 -45.30 -37.63
CA TRP A 17 23.48 -44.10 -38.44
C TRP A 17 24.13 -43.02 -37.57
N LEU A 18 25.39 -42.71 -37.87
CA LEU A 18 26.09 -41.54 -37.37
C LEU A 18 25.59 -40.33 -38.18
N ILE A 19 24.76 -39.48 -37.56
CA ILE A 19 24.43 -38.16 -38.11
C ILE A 19 25.27 -37.15 -37.33
N GLY A 20 26.17 -36.48 -38.05
CA GLY A 20 27.08 -35.48 -37.53
C GLY A 20 26.34 -34.30 -36.91
N ALA A 21 26.82 -33.87 -35.74
CA ALA A 21 26.39 -32.65 -35.09
C ALA A 21 26.93 -31.45 -35.88
N LEU A 22 26.07 -30.82 -36.68
CA LEU A 22 26.33 -29.49 -37.23
C LEU A 22 26.07 -28.49 -36.09
N ALA A 23 27.14 -27.95 -35.52
CA ALA A 23 27.07 -26.86 -34.55
C ALA A 23 26.59 -25.57 -35.26
N VAL A 24 25.30 -25.28 -35.15
CA VAL A 24 24.77 -23.95 -35.46
C VAL A 24 25.07 -23.07 -34.23
N ALA A 25 26.19 -22.35 -34.30
CA ALA A 25 26.46 -21.23 -33.41
C ALA A 25 25.46 -20.12 -33.73
N GLY A 26 24.27 -20.19 -33.11
CA GLY A 26 23.32 -19.10 -33.11
C GLY A 26 23.91 -17.94 -32.33
N LEU A 27 24.42 -16.93 -33.04
CA LEU A 27 24.60 -15.59 -32.49
C LEU A 27 23.21 -15.02 -32.17
N CYS A 28 22.64 -15.42 -31.03
CA CYS A 28 21.66 -14.60 -30.35
C CYS A 28 22.42 -13.48 -29.63
N ALA A 29 22.73 -12.41 -30.36
CA ALA A 29 22.97 -11.13 -29.70
C ALA A 29 21.58 -10.61 -29.28
N PRO A 30 21.28 -10.45 -27.97
CA PRO A 30 20.16 -9.63 -27.59
C PRO A 30 20.57 -8.21 -27.95
N ALA A 31 20.12 -7.73 -29.12
CA ALA A 31 19.99 -6.31 -29.35
C ALA A 31 18.84 -5.82 -28.44
N ALA A 32 19.11 -5.77 -27.13
CA ALA A 32 18.34 -4.94 -26.22
C ALA A 32 18.63 -3.51 -26.67
N ALA A 33 17.81 -3.04 -27.60
CA ALA A 33 17.80 -1.66 -28.00
C ALA A 33 17.54 -0.84 -26.72
N GLN A 34 18.59 -0.24 -26.15
CA GLN A 34 18.48 0.82 -25.15
C GLN A 34 17.90 2.05 -25.87
N ARG A 35 16.64 1.95 -26.29
CA ARG A 35 15.88 3.05 -26.87
C ARG A 35 15.27 3.82 -25.73
N GLY A 36 15.88 4.97 -25.42
CA GLY A 36 15.25 5.96 -24.56
C GLY A 36 16.22 6.69 -23.66
N GLU A 37 17.42 6.17 -23.40
CA GLU A 37 18.34 6.80 -22.45
C GLU A 37 18.96 8.06 -23.06
N SER A 38 18.56 9.20 -22.54
CA SER A 38 19.04 10.51 -22.96
C SER A 38 20.30 10.89 -22.18
N PRO A 39 21.28 11.56 -22.81
CA PRO A 39 22.49 11.97 -22.12
C PRO A 39 22.14 13.00 -21.02
N LEU A 40 22.91 12.95 -19.94
CA LEU A 40 22.73 13.87 -18.82
C LEU A 40 23.13 15.29 -19.28
N PRO A 41 22.27 16.31 -19.09
CA PRO A 41 22.64 17.68 -19.41
C PRO A 41 23.87 18.10 -18.59
N PRO A 42 24.84 18.84 -19.16
CA PRO A 42 26.08 19.20 -18.47
C PRO A 42 25.87 19.89 -17.12
N ALA A 43 24.88 20.78 -17.03
CA ALA A 43 24.53 21.47 -15.78
C ALA A 43 24.03 20.51 -14.69
N VAL A 44 23.35 19.43 -15.07
CA VAL A 44 22.89 18.40 -14.12
C VAL A 44 24.07 17.53 -13.68
N ALA A 45 24.96 17.16 -14.60
CA ALA A 45 26.17 16.41 -14.26
C ALA A 45 27.06 17.17 -13.26
N GLU A 46 27.26 18.47 -13.47
CA GLU A 46 28.00 19.34 -12.55
C GLU A 46 27.31 19.44 -11.18
N ALA A 47 25.99 19.58 -11.15
CA ALA A 47 25.21 19.61 -9.91
C ALA A 47 25.32 18.28 -9.13
N LEU A 48 25.24 17.13 -9.80
CA LEU A 48 25.43 15.83 -9.18
C LEU A 48 26.85 15.66 -8.62
N ALA A 49 27.87 16.08 -9.38
CA ALA A 49 29.26 16.04 -8.93
C ALA A 49 29.47 16.91 -7.68
N LYS A 50 28.92 18.13 -7.66
CA LYS A 50 28.96 19.02 -6.50
C LYS A 50 28.24 18.43 -5.28
N ALA A 51 27.14 17.71 -5.51
CA ALA A 51 26.37 17.04 -4.47
C ALA A 51 26.95 15.67 -4.06
N GLN A 52 28.06 15.24 -4.68
CA GLN A 52 28.65 13.90 -4.49
C GLN A 52 27.66 12.75 -4.76
N VAL A 53 26.70 12.97 -5.67
CA VAL A 53 25.70 11.97 -6.06
C VAL A 53 26.19 11.23 -7.31
N PRO A 54 26.29 9.90 -7.29
CA PRO A 54 26.60 9.12 -8.49
C PRO A 54 25.57 9.34 -9.61
N GLU A 55 26.00 9.45 -10.86
CA GLU A 55 25.09 9.64 -11.99
C GLU A 55 24.06 8.51 -12.15
N ASP A 56 24.41 7.30 -11.73
CA ASP A 56 23.53 6.13 -11.82
C ASP A 56 22.47 6.07 -10.70
N ALA A 57 22.56 6.96 -9.71
CA ALA A 57 21.58 7.13 -8.65
C ALA A 57 20.44 8.10 -9.06
N LEU A 58 20.50 8.71 -10.25
CA LEU A 58 19.48 9.63 -10.75
C LEU A 58 18.62 9.00 -11.87
N ALA A 59 17.38 8.64 -11.56
CA ALA A 59 16.35 8.42 -12.57
C ALA A 59 15.50 9.67 -12.75
N ALA A 60 15.30 10.11 -14.00
CA ALA A 60 14.55 11.32 -14.31
C ALA A 60 13.86 11.25 -15.68
N VAL A 61 12.69 11.88 -15.79
CA VAL A 61 11.92 12.04 -17.02
C VAL A 61 11.47 13.50 -17.12
N VAL A 62 11.68 14.13 -18.28
CA VAL A 62 11.22 15.48 -18.59
C VAL A 62 10.25 15.39 -19.75
N LEU A 63 8.99 15.71 -19.46
CA LEU A 63 7.90 15.69 -20.43
C LEU A 63 7.72 17.08 -21.04
N PRO A 64 7.64 17.19 -22.38
CA PRO A 64 7.37 18.46 -23.03
C PRO A 64 5.90 18.86 -22.83
N LEU A 65 5.67 20.15 -22.58
CA LEU A 65 4.33 20.70 -22.35
C LEU A 65 3.55 20.96 -23.66
N GLY A 66 4.22 20.90 -24.81
CA GLY A 66 3.60 21.05 -26.14
C GLY A 66 3.13 19.72 -26.73
N ARG A 67 2.15 19.77 -27.65
CA ARG A 67 1.47 18.58 -28.23
C ARG A 67 2.35 17.55 -28.95
N TRP A 68 3.63 17.85 -29.22
CA TRP A 68 4.47 17.04 -30.12
C TRP A 68 5.95 16.92 -29.69
N GLY A 69 6.28 17.11 -28.41
CA GLY A 69 7.66 16.96 -27.97
C GLY A 69 8.03 15.51 -27.63
N THR A 70 9.30 15.16 -27.82
CA THR A 70 9.88 13.91 -27.31
C THR A 70 10.27 14.09 -25.84
N ALA A 71 9.84 13.16 -24.98
CA ALA A 71 10.30 13.13 -23.60
C ALA A 71 11.80 12.86 -23.52
N TRP A 72 12.52 13.65 -22.73
CA TRP A 72 13.87 13.31 -22.30
C TRP A 72 13.74 12.36 -21.10
N GLN A 73 14.52 11.29 -21.07
CA GLN A 73 14.44 10.30 -19.99
C GLN A 73 15.79 9.64 -19.72
N ARG A 74 16.10 9.38 -18.44
CA ARG A 74 17.32 8.73 -17.96
C ARG A 74 16.93 7.72 -16.89
N GLN A 75 17.37 6.47 -17.05
CA GLN A 75 17.05 5.37 -16.12
C GLN A 75 15.57 5.23 -15.75
N ALA A 76 14.64 5.66 -16.63
CA ALA A 76 13.21 5.76 -16.34
C ALA A 76 12.54 4.42 -16.00
N GLN A 77 13.15 3.31 -16.38
CA GLN A 77 12.66 1.95 -16.12
C GLN A 77 13.37 1.28 -14.92
N ARG A 78 14.31 1.97 -14.26
CA ARG A 78 15.02 1.44 -13.08
C ARG A 78 14.21 1.78 -11.81
N PRO A 79 13.74 0.79 -11.04
CA PRO A 79 13.06 1.06 -9.77
C PRO A 79 13.97 1.83 -8.80
N MET A 80 13.47 2.91 -8.19
CA MET A 80 14.19 3.73 -7.21
C MET A 80 13.27 4.13 -6.04
N GLN A 81 13.84 4.49 -4.89
CA GLN A 81 13.08 4.94 -3.71
C GLN A 81 12.61 6.41 -3.89
N PRO A 82 11.29 6.73 -3.85
CA PRO A 82 10.76 8.06 -4.15
C PRO A 82 10.82 9.02 -2.94
N GLY A 83 11.94 9.06 -2.21
CA GLY A 83 12.08 9.58 -0.84
C GLY A 83 11.23 10.79 -0.45
N SER A 84 10.50 10.69 0.67
CA SER A 84 9.77 11.79 1.30
C SER A 84 10.54 12.32 2.53
N ARG A 85 10.66 13.64 2.64
CA ARG A 85 11.22 14.44 3.76
C ARG A 85 12.74 14.43 4.03
N GLN A 86 13.53 13.44 3.61
CA GLN A 86 15.01 13.61 3.66
C GLN A 86 15.54 14.68 2.68
N VAL A 87 14.70 15.17 1.78
CA VAL A 87 15.08 15.98 0.61
C VAL A 87 15.55 17.41 0.94
N HIS A 88 15.26 17.93 2.16
CA HIS A 88 15.56 19.34 2.49
C HIS A 88 16.45 19.56 3.73
N GLY A 89 16.99 18.51 4.36
CA GLY A 89 18.00 18.66 5.42
C GLY A 89 17.54 19.32 6.74
N ILE A 90 16.25 19.66 6.89
CA ILE A 90 15.69 20.17 8.15
C ILE A 90 15.66 19.02 9.18
N ARG A 91 16.40 19.18 10.28
CA ARG A 91 16.50 18.19 11.37
C ARG A 91 15.87 18.66 12.67
N GLU A 92 15.69 19.96 12.83
CA GLU A 92 15.19 20.58 14.05
C GLU A 92 14.35 21.82 13.69
N ILE A 93 13.29 22.06 14.45
CA ILE A 93 12.46 23.27 14.39
C ILE A 93 12.54 23.91 15.78
N ALA A 94 13.36 24.95 15.92
CA ALA A 94 13.52 25.70 17.17
C ALA A 94 12.40 26.74 17.32
N GLY A 95 11.17 26.27 17.40
CA GLY A 95 9.96 27.10 17.49
C GLY A 95 8.69 26.25 17.47
N ASP A 96 7.55 26.92 17.37
CA ASP A 96 6.25 26.25 17.40
C ASP A 96 5.89 25.62 16.06
N ILE A 97 5.13 24.52 16.13
CA ILE A 97 4.45 23.95 14.96
C ILE A 97 3.02 24.49 14.97
N VAL A 98 2.72 25.39 14.04
CA VAL A 98 1.40 26.00 13.92
C VAL A 98 0.59 25.25 12.86
N LEU A 99 -0.57 24.73 13.27
CA LEU A 99 -1.56 24.16 12.36
C LEU A 99 -2.59 25.23 11.98
N ASP A 100 -2.53 25.72 10.75
CA ASP A 100 -3.47 26.72 10.25
C ASP A 100 -4.69 26.05 9.59
N ARG A 101 -5.86 26.18 10.21
CA ARG A 101 -7.17 25.73 9.69
C ARG A 101 -8.06 26.91 9.24
N GLY A 102 -7.51 28.11 9.15
CA GLY A 102 -8.25 29.38 9.01
C GLY A 102 -8.85 29.66 7.63
N LEU A 103 -8.63 28.78 6.64
CA LEU A 103 -9.27 28.88 5.33
C LEU A 103 -10.80 28.75 5.44
N PHE A 104 -11.29 27.91 6.36
CA PHE A 104 -12.73 27.73 6.62
C PHE A 104 -13.17 28.59 7.81
N ARG A 105 -14.37 29.16 7.71
CA ARG A 105 -14.95 30.04 8.73
C ARG A 105 -16.42 29.67 8.97
N PRO A 106 -16.78 29.20 10.18
CA PRO A 106 -15.92 28.98 11.35
C PRO A 106 -14.90 27.85 11.13
N LEU A 107 -13.80 27.83 11.91
CA LEU A 107 -12.74 26.79 11.82
C LEU A 107 -13.26 25.38 12.15
N ARG A 108 -14.30 25.31 12.97
CA ARG A 108 -14.93 24.08 13.44
C ARG A 108 -16.45 24.23 13.35
N PRO A 109 -17.04 24.18 12.14
CA PRO A 109 -18.48 24.39 11.94
C PRO A 109 -19.35 23.33 12.63
N GLU A 110 -18.76 22.21 13.03
CA GLU A 110 -19.45 21.12 13.71
C GLU A 110 -19.61 21.32 15.21
N LEU A 111 -18.83 22.19 15.84
CA LEU A 111 -18.88 22.34 17.29
C LEU A 111 -20.21 22.95 17.73
N GLY A 112 -20.93 22.22 18.58
CA GLY A 112 -22.24 22.63 19.10
C GLY A 112 -23.40 22.41 18.13
N VAL A 113 -23.15 21.77 16.98
CA VAL A 113 -24.20 21.36 16.05
C VAL A 113 -24.57 19.91 16.35
N PRO A 114 -25.87 19.57 16.45
CA PRO A 114 -26.28 18.19 16.63
C PRO A 114 -25.83 17.34 15.42
N PRO A 115 -25.43 16.07 15.64
CA PRO A 115 -25.13 15.14 14.56
C PRO A 115 -26.30 15.02 13.57
N PHE A 116 -25.97 14.74 12.31
CA PHE A 116 -26.99 14.48 11.28
C PHE A 116 -27.80 13.20 11.62
N ASP A 117 -27.11 12.18 12.12
CA ASP A 117 -27.67 10.92 12.60
C ASP A 117 -26.86 10.37 13.80
N GLU A 118 -27.19 9.16 14.23
CA GLU A 118 -26.53 8.48 15.33
C GLU A 118 -25.26 7.72 14.91
N GLN A 119 -24.69 8.02 13.74
CA GLN A 119 -23.56 7.30 13.13
C GLN A 119 -22.38 8.23 12.73
N PRO A 120 -21.90 9.13 13.62
CA PRO A 120 -20.93 10.18 13.27
C PRO A 120 -19.56 9.67 12.79
N GLU A 121 -19.19 8.42 13.08
CA GLU A 121 -17.91 7.82 12.70
C GLU A 121 -17.84 7.34 11.23
N PHE A 122 -18.97 7.33 10.51
CA PHE A 122 -19.00 6.82 9.13
C PHE A 122 -18.64 7.89 8.08
N PRO A 123 -18.05 7.49 6.92
CA PRO A 123 -17.49 8.42 5.94
C PRO A 123 -18.44 9.48 5.39
N TYR A 124 -19.73 9.17 5.30
CA TYR A 124 -20.72 10.11 4.77
C TYR A 124 -21.05 11.26 5.75
N ASN A 125 -20.65 11.13 7.02
CA ASN A 125 -20.79 12.17 8.04
C ASN A 125 -19.53 13.03 8.23
N VAL A 126 -18.48 12.83 7.43
CA VAL A 126 -17.25 13.63 7.52
C VAL A 126 -17.54 15.09 7.20
N ILE A 127 -17.13 15.96 8.11
CA ILE A 127 -17.29 17.41 7.97
C ILE A 127 -16.01 17.96 7.32
N PRO A 128 -16.13 18.72 6.20
CA PRO A 128 -14.98 19.27 5.51
C PRO A 128 -14.15 20.17 6.42
N ASP A 129 -12.83 19.98 6.37
CA ASP A 129 -11.87 20.83 7.08
C ASP A 129 -10.75 21.36 6.17
N ALA A 130 -10.23 22.54 6.50
CA ALA A 130 -9.09 23.14 5.81
C ALA A 130 -7.81 22.29 5.92
N LEU A 131 -7.65 21.54 7.02
CA LEU A 131 -6.61 20.55 7.23
C LEU A 131 -7.22 19.14 7.23
N GLN A 132 -7.70 18.70 6.06
CA GLN A 132 -8.24 17.35 5.89
C GLN A 132 -7.12 16.31 5.73
N LEU A 133 -6.84 15.55 6.79
CA LEU A 133 -5.91 14.43 6.75
C LEU A 133 -6.67 13.10 6.64
N ASN A 134 -6.19 12.20 5.79
CA ASN A 134 -6.75 10.85 5.60
C ASN A 134 -8.27 10.82 5.37
N GLY A 135 -8.81 11.79 4.63
CA GLY A 135 -10.25 11.90 4.38
C GLY A 135 -11.09 12.21 5.64
N GLY A 136 -10.48 12.65 6.74
CA GLY A 136 -11.18 13.00 7.98
C GLY A 136 -11.51 11.86 8.91
N LEU A 137 -11.12 10.65 8.53
CA LEU A 137 -11.34 9.46 9.33
C LEU A 137 -10.02 8.79 9.69
N MET A 138 -10.02 8.16 10.85
CA MET A 138 -8.93 7.30 11.30
C MET A 138 -9.30 5.85 10.98
N GLY A 139 -8.41 5.13 10.29
CA GLY A 139 -8.59 3.71 10.05
C GLY A 139 -8.45 2.93 11.36
N LEU A 140 -9.42 2.05 11.63
CA LEU A 140 -9.38 1.10 12.73
C LEU A 140 -9.17 -0.31 12.17
N GLU A 141 -8.25 -1.04 12.80
CA GLU A 141 -8.10 -2.48 12.61
C GLU A 141 -8.66 -3.18 13.85
N ILE A 142 -9.61 -4.09 13.64
CA ILE A 142 -10.22 -4.91 14.69
C ILE A 142 -9.91 -6.38 14.38
N SER A 143 -9.49 -7.13 15.38
CA SER A 143 -9.16 -8.55 15.25
C SER A 143 -9.69 -9.36 16.44
N SER A 144 -10.17 -10.56 16.14
CA SER A 144 -10.56 -11.61 17.10
C SER A 144 -9.68 -12.86 16.93
N GLU A 145 -8.56 -12.77 16.21
CA GLU A 145 -7.68 -13.91 15.99
C GLU A 145 -6.96 -14.30 17.29
N GLY A 146 -6.97 -15.60 17.61
CA GLY A 146 -6.18 -16.12 18.72
C GLY A 146 -4.75 -16.44 18.29
N LEU A 147 -3.90 -16.67 19.30
CA LEU A 147 -2.50 -17.02 19.09
C LEU A 147 -2.38 -18.30 18.25
N ASN A 148 -1.35 -18.37 17.41
CA ASN A 148 -1.02 -19.53 16.58
C ASN A 148 -2.14 -20.00 15.62
N GLY A 149 -3.04 -19.09 15.21
CA GLY A 149 -4.11 -19.39 14.25
C GLY A 149 -5.27 -20.20 14.84
N GLN A 150 -5.37 -20.32 16.18
CA GLN A 150 -6.57 -20.82 16.83
C GLN A 150 -7.58 -19.68 17.01
N ALA A 151 -8.75 -19.76 16.37
CA ALA A 151 -9.84 -18.82 16.59
C ALA A 151 -10.86 -19.34 17.63
N PRO A 152 -11.48 -18.48 18.46
CA PRO A 152 -11.25 -17.02 18.58
C PRO A 152 -10.37 -16.63 19.79
N GLY A 153 -9.57 -15.58 19.62
CA GLY A 153 -8.89 -14.84 20.69
C GLY A 153 -9.75 -13.68 21.23
N PRO A 154 -9.22 -12.88 22.18
CA PRO A 154 -9.90 -11.67 22.64
C PRO A 154 -10.01 -10.65 21.52
N ILE A 155 -11.08 -9.85 21.52
CA ILE A 155 -11.25 -8.75 20.57
C ILE A 155 -10.22 -7.67 20.90
N THR A 156 -9.43 -7.28 19.91
CA THR A 156 -8.46 -6.19 20.00
C THR A 156 -8.74 -5.19 18.88
N ALA A 157 -8.42 -3.92 19.14
CA ALA A 157 -8.58 -2.87 18.16
C ALA A 157 -7.44 -1.86 18.25
N ARG A 158 -7.04 -1.27 17.12
CA ARG A 158 -5.97 -0.26 17.04
C ARG A 158 -6.16 0.65 15.84
N THR A 159 -5.54 1.83 15.88
CA THR A 159 -5.46 2.69 14.70
C THR A 159 -4.32 2.29 13.78
N LEU A 160 -4.48 2.61 12.49
CA LEU A 160 -3.42 2.50 11.50
C LEU A 160 -3.15 3.87 10.85
N PRO A 161 -1.96 4.46 11.05
CA PRO A 161 -0.88 3.99 11.93
C PRO A 161 -1.26 4.09 13.43
N PRO A 162 -0.55 3.37 14.33
CA PRO A 162 -0.72 3.55 15.76
C PRO A 162 -0.42 5.01 16.16
N LEU A 163 -1.33 5.63 16.90
CA LEU A 163 -1.16 6.99 17.38
C LEU A 163 -0.87 7.01 18.89
N PRO A 164 0.28 7.56 19.32
CA PRO A 164 0.53 7.81 20.73
C PRO A 164 -0.56 8.69 21.35
N GLY A 165 -1.02 8.35 22.55
CA GLY A 165 -2.08 9.08 23.24
C GLY A 165 -3.49 8.77 22.74
N LEU A 166 -3.68 7.81 21.82
CA LEU A 166 -4.99 7.31 21.42
C LEU A 166 -5.13 5.82 21.75
N VAL A 167 -6.07 5.49 22.62
CA VAL A 167 -6.39 4.12 23.04
C VAL A 167 -7.73 3.71 22.45
N ILE A 168 -7.73 2.61 21.69
CA ILE A 168 -8.97 1.98 21.22
C ILE A 168 -9.28 0.80 22.15
N ASP A 169 -10.33 0.95 22.95
CA ASP A 169 -10.74 -0.02 23.96
C ASP A 169 -11.89 -0.89 23.43
N ALA A 170 -11.58 -2.14 23.08
CA ALA A 170 -12.57 -3.11 22.61
C ALA A 170 -13.10 -4.02 23.73
N SER A 171 -12.77 -3.76 25.00
CA SER A 171 -13.11 -4.66 26.11
C SER A 171 -14.61 -4.82 26.37
N ALA A 172 -15.42 -3.85 25.95
CA ALA A 172 -16.88 -3.89 26.05
C ALA A 172 -17.56 -4.62 24.87
N MET A 173 -16.81 -4.97 23.82
CA MET A 173 -17.33 -5.72 22.69
C MET A 173 -17.49 -7.21 23.02
N ARG A 174 -18.43 -7.88 22.34
CA ARG A 174 -18.68 -9.31 22.51
C ARG A 174 -18.44 -10.08 21.21
N LEU A 175 -17.89 -11.28 21.34
CA LEU A 175 -17.74 -12.18 20.20
C LEU A 175 -19.11 -12.68 19.73
N THR A 176 -19.33 -12.72 18.41
CA THR A 176 -20.59 -13.17 17.81
C THR A 176 -20.36 -14.29 16.80
N GLU A 177 -21.42 -15.06 16.52
CA GLU A 177 -21.42 -16.16 15.53
C GLU A 177 -21.78 -15.67 14.11
N ARG A 178 -21.83 -14.36 13.88
CA ARG A 178 -22.16 -13.81 12.56
C ARG A 178 -21.07 -14.10 11.55
N ALA A 179 -21.46 -14.12 10.27
CA ALA A 179 -20.49 -14.15 9.19
C ALA A 179 -19.69 -12.84 9.16
N CYS A 180 -18.41 -12.91 8.82
CA CYS A 180 -17.52 -11.74 8.79
C CYS A 180 -18.01 -10.61 7.85
N LYS A 181 -18.81 -10.93 6.82
CA LYS A 181 -19.40 -9.92 5.92
C LYS A 181 -20.50 -9.07 6.59
N ASP A 182 -21.07 -9.55 7.69
CA ASP A 182 -22.18 -8.96 8.44
C ASP A 182 -21.69 -8.48 9.83
N TRP A 183 -20.41 -8.10 9.92
CA TRP A 183 -19.76 -7.75 11.19
C TRP A 183 -20.38 -6.51 11.85
N ASP A 184 -20.90 -5.59 11.04
CA ASP A 184 -21.43 -4.30 11.46
C ASP A 184 -22.88 -4.38 11.97
N ASP A 185 -23.58 -5.49 11.74
CA ASP A 185 -24.96 -5.70 12.22
C ASP A 185 -25.09 -5.59 13.76
N ASP A 186 -24.04 -5.94 14.49
CA ASP A 186 -23.99 -5.86 15.96
C ASP A 186 -23.22 -4.63 16.45
N TRP A 187 -22.75 -3.75 15.56
CA TRP A 187 -22.03 -2.53 15.94
C TRP A 187 -22.95 -1.56 16.69
N ILE A 188 -22.46 -1.00 17.80
CA ILE A 188 -23.19 0.03 18.55
C ILE A 188 -22.48 1.36 18.39
N SER A 189 -23.18 2.30 17.75
CA SER A 189 -22.75 3.67 17.51
C SER A 189 -23.47 4.65 18.45
N PRO A 190 -22.86 5.79 18.82
CA PRO A 190 -21.44 6.11 18.63
C PRO A 190 -20.56 5.41 19.69
N PRO A 191 -19.28 5.19 19.38
CA PRO A 191 -18.31 4.77 20.39
C PRO A 191 -18.20 5.83 21.50
N GLN A 192 -17.92 5.39 22.73
CA GLN A 192 -17.80 6.32 23.85
C GLN A 192 -16.39 6.91 23.88
N VAL A 193 -16.30 8.24 23.91
CA VAL A 193 -15.02 8.95 23.93
C VAL A 193 -14.81 9.57 25.31
N SER A 194 -13.65 9.33 25.91
CA SER A 194 -13.24 9.92 27.19
C SER A 194 -11.76 10.25 27.19
N GLU A 195 -11.34 11.11 28.12
CA GLU A 195 -9.94 11.43 28.36
C GLU A 195 -9.60 10.98 29.79
N PRO A 196 -9.28 9.69 30.02
CA PRO A 196 -9.04 9.16 31.36
C PRO A 196 -7.83 9.82 32.06
N GLU A 197 -6.85 10.25 31.28
CA GLU A 197 -5.66 10.96 31.74
C GLU A 197 -5.33 12.08 30.73
N PRO A 198 -4.75 13.21 31.16
CA PRO A 198 -4.40 14.31 30.27
C PRO A 198 -3.55 13.85 29.09
N GLY A 199 -3.99 14.17 27.87
CA GLY A 199 -3.28 13.81 26.63
C GLY A 199 -3.49 12.36 26.18
N THR A 200 -4.32 11.58 26.86
CA THR A 200 -4.73 10.24 26.43
C THR A 200 -6.21 10.20 26.12
N LEU A 201 -6.56 10.17 24.83
CA LEU A 201 -7.91 9.96 24.35
C LEU A 201 -8.22 8.46 24.34
N ARG A 202 -9.33 8.05 24.96
CA ARG A 202 -9.85 6.69 24.90
C ARG A 202 -11.15 6.66 24.10
N VAL A 203 -11.19 5.78 23.10
CA VAL A 203 -12.39 5.46 22.32
C VAL A 203 -12.81 4.03 22.66
N ALA A 204 -13.90 3.88 23.40
CA ALA A 204 -14.45 2.59 23.78
C ALA A 204 -15.47 2.10 22.74
N LEU A 205 -15.15 0.98 22.10
CA LEU A 205 -16.00 0.32 21.12
C LEU A 205 -17.03 -0.55 21.84
N GLN A 206 -18.23 -0.67 21.25
CA GLN A 206 -19.36 -1.38 21.83
C GLN A 206 -20.02 -2.25 20.78
N GLY A 207 -20.77 -3.26 21.23
CA GLY A 207 -21.52 -4.15 20.36
C GLY A 207 -20.85 -5.51 20.15
N GLY A 208 -21.03 -6.08 18.97
CA GLY A 208 -20.51 -7.38 18.60
C GLY A 208 -19.39 -7.33 17.57
N PHE A 209 -18.50 -8.33 17.58
CA PHE A 209 -17.56 -8.58 16.50
C PHE A 209 -17.47 -10.09 16.22
N PRO A 210 -17.48 -10.54 14.95
CA PRO A 210 -17.40 -11.95 14.60
C PRO A 210 -16.16 -12.65 15.16
N LYS A 211 -16.27 -13.95 15.41
CA LYS A 211 -15.15 -14.78 15.89
C LYS A 211 -14.05 -15.03 14.85
N GLY A 212 -14.40 -14.98 13.56
CA GLY A 212 -13.53 -15.34 12.43
C GLY A 212 -14.06 -16.54 11.66
#